data_AF-A0A0V0TNH3-F1
#
_entry.id   AF-A0A0V0TNH3-F1
#
_cell.length_a   1.000
_cell.length_b   1.000
_cell.length_c   1.000
_cell.angle_alpha   90.00
_cell.angle_beta   90.00
_cell.angle_gamma   90.00
#
_symmetry.space_group_name_H-M   'P 1'
#
loop_
_entity.id
_entity.type
_entity.pdbx_description
1 polymer ?
#
loop_
_entity_poly.entity_id
_entity_poly.type
_entity_poly.pdbx_seq_one_letter_code
_entity_poly.pdbx_strand_id
1 'polypeptide(L)'
;MKIVQLSKIVIPDSVLTTLESIKENAEAVRNFGISYAVQLCRKLLNREHHVVPGLHFYTLNQEKSTRSILEQIGFWKKAPVRMFPWKKHTVHSVRCREAVRPIYWTARPKSYLCRTRDWKQFPHSRWGDVGNPAFGDLKHYLFSCIDQMDDSCALDMWDKELSTLEHVRDIFCNFIARTPNRHGHSVRRLPWNENHLDPAADVLKNELIYYNSNGILTINCQAAVNGLPSSDPIFGWGEANGYIYQKGYLEFFASSTCTTILLNHVQNFPSINYHAINFDGSFETFNYDEDATVALTWGVFVGQEIVQPTVANAASFRVWKDEAFDLWQRWAGLYESGSIGRKLLQRIHDDYRLITLIDNDYPQPCSLSALLRAVISDYIGGKNLTTDDDRLACKKKFEISFS
;
A
#
# COMPACT_ATOMS: atom_id res chain seq x y z
N MET A 1 -1.53 -3.70 42.78
CA MET A 1 -1.73 -2.77 41.65
C MET A 1 -0.37 -2.39 41.05
N LYS A 2 -0.21 -2.44 39.72
CA LYS A 2 1.09 -2.18 39.02
C LYS A 2 1.71 -0.81 39.35
N ILE A 3 0.89 0.20 39.60
CA ILE A 3 1.36 1.57 39.85
C ILE A 3 2.07 1.73 41.20
N VAL A 4 1.69 0.96 42.23
CA VAL A 4 2.38 0.97 43.54
C VAL A 4 3.77 0.37 43.42
N GLN A 5 3.92 -0.70 42.62
CA GLN A 5 5.21 -1.32 42.33
C GLN A 5 6.14 -0.36 41.56
N LEU A 6 5.59 0.42 40.63
CA LEU A 6 6.37 1.33 39.78
C LEU A 6 6.74 2.65 40.49
N SER A 7 5.82 3.21 41.28
CA SER A 7 6.00 4.53 41.92
C SER A 7 6.54 4.45 43.35
N LYS A 8 6.34 3.33 44.05
CA LYS A 8 6.57 3.16 45.50
C LYS A 8 5.78 4.16 46.37
N ILE A 9 4.67 4.70 45.87
CA ILE A 9 3.81 5.66 46.57
C ILE A 9 2.59 4.96 47.16
N VAL A 10 2.09 5.49 48.29
CA VAL A 10 0.84 5.07 48.92
C VAL A 10 -0.36 5.70 48.20
N ILE A 11 -1.35 4.89 47.85
CA ILE A 11 -2.58 5.38 47.21
C ILE A 11 -3.46 6.06 48.27
N PRO A 12 -4.03 7.25 48.01
CA PRO A 12 -4.93 7.90 48.96
C PRO A 12 -6.14 7.04 49.32
N ASP A 13 -6.51 7.01 50.60
CA ASP A 13 -7.59 6.16 51.13
C ASP A 13 -8.92 6.38 50.40
N SER A 14 -9.25 7.63 50.07
CA SER A 14 -10.48 7.98 49.33
C SER A 14 -10.59 7.28 47.96
N VAL A 15 -9.45 7.07 47.30
CA VAL A 15 -9.37 6.37 46.02
C VAL A 15 -9.46 4.86 46.26
N LEU A 16 -8.78 4.37 47.29
CA LEU A 16 -8.72 2.95 47.64
C LEU A 16 -10.09 2.40 48.05
N THR A 17 -10.82 3.09 48.92
CA THR A 17 -12.19 2.71 49.33
C THR A 17 -13.14 2.63 48.13
N THR A 18 -13.03 3.57 47.19
CA THR A 18 -13.86 3.58 45.98
C THR A 18 -13.50 2.42 45.04
N LEU A 19 -12.21 2.11 44.90
CA LEU A 19 -11.76 0.99 44.08
C LEU A 19 -12.13 -0.37 44.68
N GLU A 20 -12.11 -0.49 46.01
CA GLU A 20 -12.51 -1.72 46.71
C GLU A 20 -14.00 -2.02 46.54
N SER A 21 -14.86 -1.00 46.54
CA SER A 21 -16.31 -1.19 46.36
C SER A 21 -16.70 -1.64 44.94
N ILE A 22 -15.86 -1.35 43.94
CA ILE A 22 -16.07 -1.70 42.53
C ILE A 22 -15.09 -2.76 42.01
N LYS A 23 -14.31 -3.41 42.89
CA LYS A 23 -13.17 -4.26 42.52
C LYS A 23 -13.51 -5.42 41.58
N GLU A 24 -14.72 -5.96 41.67
CA GLU A 24 -15.20 -7.08 40.86
C GLU A 24 -15.72 -6.64 39.47
N ASN A 25 -15.83 -5.33 39.22
CA ASN A 25 -16.31 -4.78 37.95
C ASN A 25 -15.18 -4.01 37.23
N ALA A 26 -14.49 -4.70 36.33
CA ALA A 26 -13.37 -4.14 35.57
C ALA A 26 -13.74 -2.89 34.74
N GLU A 27 -14.98 -2.82 34.24
CA GLU A 27 -15.46 -1.66 33.50
C GLU A 27 -15.68 -0.44 34.42
N ALA A 28 -16.30 -0.66 35.59
CA ALA A 28 -16.48 0.38 36.59
C ALA A 28 -15.13 0.93 37.10
N VAL A 29 -14.17 0.04 37.38
CA VAL A 29 -12.79 0.43 37.76
C VAL A 29 -12.16 1.32 36.69
N ARG A 30 -12.28 0.94 35.40
CA ARG A 30 -11.73 1.72 34.29
C ARG A 30 -12.41 3.08 34.17
N ASN A 31 -13.74 3.13 34.22
CA ASN A 31 -14.50 4.37 34.07
C ASN A 31 -14.21 5.35 35.22
N PHE A 32 -14.08 4.84 36.45
CA PHE A 32 -13.63 5.61 37.60
C PHE A 32 -12.22 6.18 37.37
N GLY A 33 -11.26 5.34 36.94
CA GLY A 33 -9.89 5.77 36.65
C GLY A 33 -9.82 6.87 35.56
N ILE A 34 -10.62 6.74 34.50
CA ILE A 34 -10.74 7.76 33.44
C ILE A 34 -11.28 9.07 34.02
N SER A 35 -12.40 9.03 34.75
CA SER A 35 -13.01 10.23 35.35
C SER A 35 -12.05 10.93 36.32
N TYR A 36 -11.40 10.15 37.19
CA TYR A 36 -10.41 10.67 38.14
C TYR A 36 -9.23 11.35 37.43
N ALA A 37 -8.68 10.71 36.39
CA ALA A 37 -7.59 11.26 35.60
C ALA A 37 -7.99 12.53 34.83
N VAL A 38 -9.20 12.58 34.25
CA VAL A 38 -9.73 13.78 33.57
C VAL A 38 -9.83 14.96 34.53
N GLN A 39 -10.35 14.75 35.74
CA GLN A 39 -10.44 15.79 36.76
C GLN A 39 -9.05 16.30 37.17
N LEU A 40 -8.10 15.39 37.38
CA LEU A 40 -6.72 15.75 37.71
C LEU A 40 -6.06 16.54 36.58
N CYS A 41 -6.20 16.10 35.33
CA CYS A 41 -5.66 16.78 34.16
C CYS A 41 -6.24 18.19 34.01
N ARG A 42 -7.56 18.37 34.18
CA ARG A 42 -8.21 19.69 34.13
C ARG A 42 -7.71 20.62 35.23
N LYS A 43 -7.49 20.11 36.45
CA LYS A 43 -6.91 20.89 37.56
C LYS A 43 -5.47 21.33 37.25
N LEU A 44 -4.64 20.44 36.70
CA LEU A 44 -3.25 20.73 36.34
C LEU A 44 -3.14 21.71 35.16
N LEU A 45 -4.03 21.59 34.17
CA LEU A 45 -4.08 22.46 33.00
C LEU A 45 -4.70 23.84 33.27
N ASN A 46 -5.29 24.05 34.45
CA ASN A 46 -5.81 25.36 34.84
C ASN A 46 -4.65 26.34 35.06
N ARG A 47 -4.45 27.23 34.09
CA ARG A 47 -3.36 28.22 34.04
C ARG A 47 -3.41 29.26 35.16
N GLU A 48 -4.55 29.42 35.82
CA GLU A 48 -4.68 30.33 36.97
C GLU A 48 -3.90 29.84 38.20
N HIS A 49 -3.64 28.53 38.29
CA HIS A 49 -3.02 27.93 39.47
C HIS A 49 -1.65 27.31 39.20
N HIS A 50 -1.38 26.86 37.97
CA HIS A 50 -0.15 26.15 37.64
C HIS A 50 0.34 26.47 36.22
N VAL A 51 1.66 26.50 36.03
CA VAL A 51 2.29 26.51 34.71
C VAL A 51 2.71 25.08 34.36
N VAL A 52 1.77 24.28 33.85
CA VAL A 52 2.03 22.92 33.38
C VAL A 52 2.14 22.95 31.85
N PRO A 53 3.33 22.75 31.26
CA PRO A 53 3.54 22.87 29.81
C PRO A 53 2.97 21.68 29.01
N GLY A 54 2.68 20.56 29.67
CA GLY A 54 2.17 19.36 29.04
C GLY A 54 1.88 18.23 30.03
N LEU A 55 1.27 17.16 29.53
CA LEU A 55 0.89 15.98 30.32
C LEU A 55 1.64 14.75 29.80
N HIS A 56 2.20 13.94 30.70
CA HIS A 56 2.84 12.67 30.38
C HIS A 56 1.98 11.51 30.91
N PHE A 57 1.54 10.61 30.03
CA PHE A 57 0.67 9.49 30.37
C PHE A 57 1.43 8.17 30.38
N TYR A 58 1.35 7.43 31.49
CA TYR A 58 1.81 6.05 31.57
C TYR A 58 0.74 5.11 31.02
N THR A 59 0.88 4.71 29.76
CA THR A 59 -0.16 3.95 29.03
C THR A 59 -0.20 2.46 29.36
N LEU A 60 0.90 1.90 29.88
CA LEU A 60 1.06 0.47 30.16
C LEU A 60 0.68 -0.42 28.96
N ASN A 61 1.01 0.04 27.74
CA ASN A 61 0.66 -0.59 26.46
C ASN A 61 -0.86 -0.75 26.23
N GLN A 62 -1.68 0.13 26.83
CA GLN A 62 -3.13 0.17 26.64
C GLN A 62 -3.58 1.51 26.06
N GLU A 63 -4.36 1.45 24.98
CA GLU A 63 -4.85 2.65 24.27
C GLU A 63 -6.11 3.25 24.90
N LYS A 64 -7.13 2.40 25.17
CA LYS A 64 -8.52 2.83 25.39
C LYS A 64 -8.68 3.92 26.46
N SER A 65 -8.08 3.72 27.64
CA SER A 65 -8.22 4.65 28.77
C SER A 65 -7.54 5.99 28.49
N THR A 66 -6.29 5.97 28.01
CA THR A 66 -5.51 7.17 27.71
C THR A 66 -6.17 8.01 26.63
N ARG A 67 -6.66 7.35 25.56
CA ARG A 67 -7.39 8.00 24.48
C ARG A 67 -8.67 8.69 24.99
N SER A 68 -9.48 7.98 25.78
CA SER A 68 -10.70 8.55 26.35
C SER A 68 -10.43 9.79 27.22
N ILE A 69 -9.35 9.75 28.02
CA ILE A 69 -8.93 10.91 28.82
C ILE A 69 -8.59 12.09 27.90
N LEU A 70 -7.76 11.86 26.88
CA LEU A 70 -7.35 12.91 25.92
C LEU A 70 -8.54 13.50 25.16
N GLU A 71 -9.53 12.69 24.78
CA GLU A 71 -10.78 13.13 24.15
C GLU A 71 -11.57 14.05 25.09
N GLN A 72 -11.74 13.66 26.36
CA GLN A 72 -12.52 14.42 27.35
C GLN A 72 -11.86 15.73 27.81
N ILE A 73 -10.53 15.83 27.76
CA ILE A 73 -9.81 17.08 28.05
C ILE A 73 -9.63 17.97 26.81
N GLY A 74 -10.05 17.54 25.63
CA GLY A 74 -9.97 18.31 24.38
C GLY A 74 -8.59 18.29 23.71
N PHE A 75 -7.70 17.36 24.09
CA PHE A 75 -6.35 17.23 23.54
C PHE A 75 -6.24 16.16 22.44
N TRP A 76 -7.31 15.39 22.21
CA TRP A 76 -7.37 14.42 21.11
C TRP A 76 -7.87 15.05 19.82
N LYS A 77 -7.02 15.09 18.78
CA LYS A 77 -7.42 15.48 17.42
C LYS A 77 -7.93 14.24 16.67
N LYS A 78 -9.23 14.19 16.34
CA LYS A 78 -9.89 13.02 15.73
C LYS A 78 -9.30 12.60 14.37
N ALA A 79 -8.73 13.53 13.61
CA ALA A 79 -7.91 13.25 12.44
C ALA A 79 -6.89 14.38 12.28
N PRO A 80 -5.58 14.14 12.49
CA PRO A 80 -4.59 15.13 12.09
C PRO A 80 -4.68 15.33 10.57
N VAL A 81 -4.68 16.58 10.12
CA VAL A 81 -4.59 16.90 8.69
C VAL A 81 -3.33 16.23 8.14
N ARG A 82 -3.49 15.41 7.10
CA ARG A 82 -2.37 14.73 6.46
C ARG A 82 -1.60 15.78 5.69
N MET A 83 -0.36 16.09 6.09
CA MET A 83 0.46 17.08 5.37
C MET A 83 1.00 16.56 4.03
N PHE A 84 1.06 15.24 3.86
CA PHE A 84 1.56 14.56 2.67
C PHE A 84 0.68 13.32 2.43
N PRO A 85 0.62 12.78 1.19
CA PRO A 85 -0.05 11.51 0.89
C PRO A 85 0.55 10.31 1.65
N TRP A 86 1.76 10.46 2.18
CA TRP A 86 2.47 9.46 2.97
C TRP A 86 2.90 10.02 4.33
N LYS A 87 3.14 9.12 5.31
CA LYS A 87 3.52 9.53 6.67
C LYS A 87 4.94 10.09 6.70
N LYS A 88 5.06 11.37 7.06
CA LYS A 88 6.34 12.06 7.21
C LYS A 88 7.03 11.75 8.54
N HIS A 89 8.36 11.68 8.54
CA HIS A 89 9.17 11.55 9.76
C HIS A 89 9.46 12.92 10.36
N THR A 90 8.75 13.31 11.40
CA THR A 90 8.90 14.65 11.99
C THR A 90 10.09 14.78 12.94
N VAL A 91 10.59 13.67 13.51
CA VAL A 91 11.61 13.70 14.58
C VAL A 91 13.04 13.49 14.07
N HIS A 92 13.21 12.89 12.89
CA HIS A 92 14.54 12.55 12.38
C HIS A 92 15.27 13.81 11.89
N SER A 93 16.49 14.06 12.38
CA SER A 93 17.25 15.31 12.14
C SER A 93 17.46 15.65 10.67
N VAL A 94 17.76 14.66 9.82
CA VAL A 94 17.99 14.85 8.38
C VAL A 94 16.70 14.65 7.55
N ARG A 95 16.05 13.49 7.70
CA ARG A 95 14.85 13.09 6.93
C ARG A 95 13.61 13.96 7.19
N CYS A 96 13.55 14.76 8.25
CA CYS A 96 12.41 15.67 8.45
C CYS A 96 12.16 16.65 7.30
N ARG A 97 13.17 16.86 6.43
CA ARG A 97 13.07 17.68 5.23
C ARG A 97 12.56 16.93 4.00
N GLU A 98 12.50 15.60 4.04
CA GLU A 98 11.98 14.79 2.95
C GLU A 98 10.54 15.21 2.60
N ALA A 99 10.28 15.43 1.32
CA ALA A 99 8.99 15.89 0.82
C ALA A 99 8.61 15.27 -0.53
N VAL A 100 9.48 14.49 -1.20
CA VAL A 100 9.18 13.81 -2.46
C VAL A 100 9.62 12.35 -2.41
N ARG A 101 8.75 11.41 -2.81
CA ARG A 101 9.03 9.97 -2.89
C ARG A 101 8.55 9.34 -4.19
N PRO A 102 9.19 8.25 -4.67
CA PRO A 102 8.65 7.43 -5.75
C PRO A 102 7.40 6.68 -5.27
N ILE A 103 6.41 6.54 -6.14
CA ILE A 103 5.12 5.92 -5.82
C ILE A 103 5.22 4.43 -5.45
N TYR A 104 6.26 3.74 -5.91
CA TYR A 104 6.39 2.27 -5.88
C TYR A 104 6.29 1.66 -4.48
N TRP A 105 6.86 2.31 -3.46
CA TRP A 105 6.83 1.81 -2.08
C TRP A 105 5.68 2.36 -1.23
N THR A 106 4.63 2.92 -1.83
CA THR A 106 3.48 3.47 -1.09
C THR A 106 2.87 2.45 -0.13
N ALA A 107 2.73 1.19 -0.57
CA ALA A 107 2.19 0.11 0.25
C ALA A 107 3.24 -0.62 1.12
N ARG A 108 4.53 -0.26 0.99
CA ARG A 108 5.67 -0.85 1.72
C ARG A 108 6.60 0.25 2.29
N PRO A 109 6.08 1.20 3.09
CA PRO A 109 6.85 2.36 3.54
C PRO A 109 8.06 1.98 4.39
N LYS A 110 8.00 0.89 5.15
CA LYS A 110 9.13 0.40 5.95
C LYS A 110 10.31 -0.04 5.07
N SER A 111 10.02 -0.72 3.96
CA SER A 111 11.05 -1.11 2.98
C SER A 111 11.77 0.10 2.42
N TYR A 112 11.01 1.11 1.97
CA TYR A 112 11.57 2.38 1.50
C TYR A 112 12.49 3.03 2.54
N LEU A 113 12.06 3.08 3.80
CA LEU A 113 12.84 3.67 4.88
C LEU A 113 14.15 2.92 5.14
N CYS A 114 14.13 1.59 5.05
CA CYS A 114 15.33 0.78 5.20
C CYS A 114 16.30 0.99 4.04
N ARG A 115 15.81 1.00 2.79
CA ARG A 115 16.63 1.23 1.59
C ARG A 115 17.25 2.63 1.55
N THR A 116 16.59 3.62 2.15
CA THR A 116 17.06 5.01 2.16
C THR A 116 17.64 5.43 3.52
N ARG A 117 17.84 4.49 4.46
CA ARG A 117 18.25 4.80 5.84
C ARG A 117 19.58 5.55 5.90
N ASP A 118 20.52 5.15 5.05
CA ASP A 118 21.91 5.62 5.10
C ASP A 118 22.12 6.85 4.19
N TRP A 119 21.04 7.40 3.61
CA TRP A 119 21.10 8.64 2.83
C TRP A 119 21.44 9.84 3.71
N LYS A 120 22.36 10.68 3.22
CA LYS A 120 22.81 11.90 3.91
C LYS A 120 21.93 13.11 3.58
N GLN A 121 21.22 13.07 2.48
CA GLN A 121 20.32 14.12 2.00
C GLN A 121 19.05 13.47 1.44
N PHE A 122 17.93 14.18 1.51
CA PHE A 122 16.62 13.69 1.06
C PHE A 122 15.95 14.70 0.13
N PRO A 123 15.23 14.26 -0.91
CA PRO A 123 14.50 15.13 -1.83
C PRO A 123 13.48 16.03 -1.12
N HIS A 124 13.56 17.34 -1.39
CA HIS A 124 12.71 18.35 -0.77
C HIS A 124 11.74 19.04 -1.74
N SER A 125 12.14 19.27 -2.99
CA SER A 125 11.31 20.02 -3.96
C SER A 125 11.07 19.20 -5.22
N ARG A 126 12.13 18.78 -5.92
CA ARG A 126 12.04 17.83 -7.01
C ARG A 126 12.83 16.58 -6.70
N TRP A 127 12.41 15.48 -7.31
CA TRP A 127 13.21 14.27 -7.35
C TRP A 127 14.37 14.49 -8.34
N GLY A 128 15.60 14.20 -7.92
CA GLY A 128 16.80 14.37 -8.75
C GLY A 128 17.69 15.57 -8.38
N ASP A 129 17.15 16.62 -7.74
CA ASP A 129 17.91 17.85 -7.42
C ASP A 129 19.15 17.62 -6.54
N VAL A 130 19.14 16.57 -5.73
CA VAL A 130 20.13 16.32 -4.67
C VAL A 130 21.20 15.28 -5.02
N GLY A 131 21.24 14.80 -6.28
CA GLY A 131 22.17 13.74 -6.67
C GLY A 131 21.99 12.51 -5.77
N ASN A 132 20.76 12.01 -5.70
CA ASN A 132 20.32 11.02 -4.72
C ASN A 132 21.32 9.84 -4.65
N PRO A 133 21.79 9.46 -3.45
CA PRO A 133 22.57 8.25 -3.30
C PRO A 133 21.79 7.05 -3.85
N ALA A 134 22.50 6.04 -4.34
CA ALA A 134 21.86 4.78 -4.72
C ALA A 134 21.00 4.24 -3.56
N PHE A 135 19.87 3.64 -3.90
CA PHE A 135 19.09 2.89 -2.92
C PHE A 135 19.96 1.78 -2.34
N GLY A 136 19.94 1.64 -1.02
CA GLY A 136 20.60 0.52 -0.35
C GLY A 136 19.95 -0.80 -0.74
N ASP A 137 20.78 -1.84 -0.81
CA ASP A 137 20.29 -3.19 -0.99
C ASP A 137 19.55 -3.67 0.27
N LEU A 138 18.38 -4.24 0.09
CA LEU A 138 17.54 -4.68 1.20
C LEU A 138 17.90 -6.13 1.55
N LYS A 139 18.98 -6.27 2.32
CA LYS A 139 19.47 -7.57 2.79
C LYS A 139 18.33 -8.40 3.42
N HIS A 140 18.30 -9.72 3.15
CA HIS A 140 17.22 -10.63 3.57
C HIS A 140 16.82 -10.52 5.05
N TYR A 141 17.76 -10.29 5.98
CA TYR A 141 17.45 -10.16 7.41
C TYR A 141 16.69 -8.87 7.77
N LEU A 142 16.88 -7.78 7.02
CA LEU A 142 16.12 -6.54 7.26
C LEU A 142 14.66 -6.75 6.89
N PHE A 143 14.41 -7.57 5.88
CA PHE A 143 13.06 -7.87 5.42
C PHE A 143 12.25 -8.67 6.43
N SER A 144 12.85 -9.66 7.12
CA SER A 144 12.18 -10.40 8.21
C SER A 144 11.93 -9.53 9.44
N CYS A 145 12.73 -8.48 9.67
CA CYS A 145 12.45 -7.49 10.71
C CYS A 145 11.29 -6.54 10.35
N ILE A 146 11.06 -6.32 9.06
CA ILE A 146 10.08 -5.35 8.54
C ILE A 146 8.70 -5.99 8.33
N ASP A 147 8.69 -7.24 7.83
CA ASP A 147 7.51 -8.03 7.50
C ASP A 147 7.47 -9.30 8.36
N GLN A 148 6.76 -9.21 9.49
CA GLN A 148 6.62 -10.27 10.49
C GLN A 148 5.33 -11.06 10.30
N MET A 149 5.00 -11.42 9.06
CA MET A 149 3.83 -12.27 8.82
C MET A 149 4.15 -13.71 9.21
N ASP A 150 3.21 -14.35 9.90
CA ASP A 150 3.27 -15.77 10.20
C ASP A 150 2.89 -16.59 8.95
N ASP A 151 3.71 -17.59 8.62
CA ASP A 151 3.55 -18.41 7.41
C ASP A 151 2.23 -19.18 7.39
N SER A 152 1.74 -19.63 8.55
CA SER A 152 0.46 -20.33 8.65
C SER A 152 -0.70 -19.37 8.33
N CYS A 153 -0.66 -18.16 8.90
CA CYS A 153 -1.63 -17.12 8.59
C CYS A 153 -1.58 -16.69 7.11
N ALA A 154 -0.39 -16.65 6.51
CA ALA A 154 -0.20 -16.37 5.09
C ALA A 154 -0.90 -17.41 4.22
N LEU A 155 -0.67 -18.70 4.49
CA LEU A 155 -1.27 -19.82 3.77
C LEU A 155 -2.80 -19.88 3.94
N ASP A 156 -3.32 -19.56 5.12
CA ASP A 156 -4.76 -19.45 5.35
C ASP A 156 -5.40 -18.40 4.42
N MET A 157 -4.73 -17.25 4.21
CA MET A 157 -5.22 -16.18 3.34
C MET A 157 -4.98 -16.49 1.85
N TRP A 158 -3.81 -17.01 1.51
CA TRP A 158 -3.31 -17.15 0.12
C TRP A 158 -3.44 -18.56 -0.46
N ASP A 159 -4.27 -19.39 0.16
CA ASP A 159 -4.61 -20.75 -0.27
C ASP A 159 -3.49 -21.77 -0.05
N LYS A 160 -3.76 -22.76 0.81
CA LYS A 160 -2.88 -23.91 1.08
C LYS A 160 -2.75 -24.84 -0.12
N GLU A 161 -3.78 -24.89 -0.97
CA GLU A 161 -3.89 -25.81 -2.11
C GLU A 161 -3.86 -25.05 -3.44
N LEU A 162 -2.88 -24.14 -3.56
CA LEU A 162 -2.67 -23.36 -4.77
C LEU A 162 -2.24 -24.27 -5.93
N SER A 163 -3.01 -24.26 -7.02
CA SER A 163 -2.77 -25.18 -8.15
C SER A 163 -3.00 -24.56 -9.53
N THR A 164 -3.86 -23.55 -9.65
CA THR A 164 -4.17 -22.90 -10.94
C THR A 164 -4.01 -21.38 -10.88
N LEU A 165 -3.92 -20.77 -12.07
CA LEU A 165 -3.85 -19.31 -12.18
C LEU A 165 -5.15 -18.64 -11.70
N GLU A 166 -6.31 -19.31 -11.83
CA GLU A 166 -7.57 -18.82 -11.28
C GLU A 166 -7.47 -18.63 -9.76
N HIS A 167 -6.88 -19.57 -9.01
CA HIS A 167 -6.71 -19.41 -7.57
C HIS A 167 -5.87 -18.17 -7.23
N VAL A 168 -4.80 -17.91 -7.99
CA VAL A 168 -3.97 -16.70 -7.81
C VAL A 168 -4.81 -15.44 -8.06
N ARG A 169 -5.58 -15.40 -9.15
CA ARG A 169 -6.47 -14.26 -9.47
C ARG A 169 -7.51 -14.04 -8.39
N ASP A 170 -8.11 -15.10 -7.87
CA ASP A 170 -9.11 -15.04 -6.80
C ASP A 170 -8.54 -14.42 -5.52
N ILE A 171 -7.27 -14.66 -5.20
CA ILE A 171 -6.61 -14.06 -4.04
C ILE A 171 -6.51 -12.54 -4.19
N PHE A 172 -6.12 -12.05 -5.37
CA PHE A 172 -6.10 -10.61 -5.65
C PHE A 172 -7.52 -10.03 -5.63
N CYS A 173 -8.49 -10.69 -6.26
CA CYS A 173 -9.89 -10.26 -6.24
C CYS A 173 -10.45 -10.19 -4.81
N ASN A 174 -10.21 -11.22 -3.98
CA ASN A 174 -10.68 -11.26 -2.59
C ASN A 174 -10.02 -10.19 -1.72
N PHE A 175 -8.75 -9.86 -1.98
CA PHE A 175 -8.07 -8.75 -1.31
C PHE A 175 -8.74 -7.40 -1.62
N ILE A 176 -9.01 -7.11 -2.89
CA ILE A 176 -9.69 -5.88 -3.31
C ILE A 176 -11.15 -5.86 -2.81
N ALA A 177 -11.86 -6.99 -2.97
CA ALA A 177 -13.27 -7.11 -2.60
C ALA A 177 -13.50 -7.06 -1.09
N ARG A 178 -12.47 -7.41 -0.29
CA ARG A 178 -12.53 -7.66 1.16
C ARG A 178 -13.45 -8.83 1.52
N THR A 179 -13.41 -9.89 0.71
CA THR A 179 -14.21 -11.09 0.86
C THR A 179 -13.38 -12.28 1.35
N PRO A 180 -13.99 -13.27 2.02
CA PRO A 180 -13.32 -14.52 2.34
C PRO A 180 -12.90 -15.28 1.07
N ASN A 181 -11.79 -16.00 1.15
CA ASN A 181 -11.42 -17.00 0.15
C ASN A 181 -12.32 -18.25 0.27
N ARG A 182 -12.11 -19.22 -0.61
CA ARG A 182 -12.90 -20.48 -0.65
C ARG A 182 -12.83 -21.33 0.63
N HIS A 183 -11.86 -21.04 1.51
CA HIS A 183 -11.68 -21.71 2.80
C HIS A 183 -12.25 -20.88 3.97
N GLY A 184 -12.92 -19.76 3.69
CA GLY A 184 -13.55 -18.91 4.71
C GLY A 184 -12.62 -17.90 5.39
N HIS A 185 -11.39 -17.73 4.91
CA HIS A 185 -10.43 -16.79 5.46
C HIS A 185 -10.41 -15.48 4.66
N SER A 186 -10.58 -14.33 5.33
CA SER A 186 -10.48 -13.02 4.67
C SER A 186 -9.05 -12.72 4.23
N VAL A 187 -8.87 -12.38 2.95
CA VAL A 187 -7.58 -11.95 2.39
C VAL A 187 -7.32 -10.50 2.78
N ARG A 188 -6.56 -10.29 3.86
CA ARG A 188 -6.33 -8.94 4.42
C ARG A 188 -5.13 -8.21 3.82
N ARG A 189 -4.24 -8.94 3.15
CA ARG A 189 -3.01 -8.42 2.56
C ARG A 189 -2.53 -9.28 1.41
N LEU A 190 -1.66 -8.69 0.58
CA LEU A 190 -0.87 -9.36 -0.45
C LEU A 190 0.62 -9.24 -0.12
N PRO A 191 1.53 -9.97 -0.80
CA PRO A 191 2.97 -9.77 -0.62
C PRO A 191 3.41 -8.31 -0.80
N TRP A 192 2.82 -7.59 -1.76
CA TRP A 192 3.13 -6.19 -2.08
C TRP A 192 2.41 -5.17 -1.20
N ASN A 193 1.36 -5.56 -0.46
CA ASN A 193 0.51 -4.64 0.29
C ASN A 193 0.46 -5.05 1.76
N GLU A 194 1.22 -4.37 2.63
CA GLU A 194 1.35 -4.73 4.06
C GLU A 194 0.10 -4.41 4.89
N ASN A 195 -0.71 -3.45 4.46
CA ASN A 195 -1.85 -2.92 5.21
C ASN A 195 -3.14 -2.97 4.38
N HIS A 196 -4.27 -2.67 5.03
CA HIS A 196 -5.55 -2.44 4.35
C HIS A 196 -5.40 -1.38 3.25
N LEU A 197 -6.09 -1.63 2.12
CA LEU A 197 -6.16 -0.69 1.00
C LEU A 197 -6.57 0.71 1.47
N ASP A 198 -5.92 1.73 0.93
CA ASP A 198 -6.29 3.12 1.13
C ASP A 198 -7.76 3.31 0.69
N PRO A 199 -8.62 3.99 1.47
CA PRO A 199 -9.97 4.34 1.04
C PRO A 199 -10.03 4.99 -0.35
N ALA A 200 -8.99 5.72 -0.77
CA ALA A 200 -8.90 6.28 -2.12
C ALA A 200 -8.91 5.21 -3.23
N ALA A 201 -8.39 4.00 -2.95
CA ALA A 201 -8.40 2.88 -3.90
C ALA A 201 -9.80 2.28 -4.08
N ASP A 202 -10.73 2.49 -3.13
CA ASP A 202 -12.10 1.97 -3.25
C ASP A 202 -12.88 2.62 -4.41
N VAL A 203 -12.44 3.80 -4.87
CA VAL A 203 -12.99 4.46 -6.07
C VAL A 203 -12.79 3.60 -7.33
N LEU A 204 -11.72 2.79 -7.38
CA LEU A 204 -11.38 1.93 -8.51
C LEU A 204 -11.72 0.45 -8.25
N LYS A 205 -12.46 0.15 -7.17
CA LYS A 205 -12.64 -1.22 -6.67
C LYS A 205 -13.16 -2.18 -7.75
N ASN A 206 -14.18 -1.77 -8.51
CA ASN A 206 -14.83 -2.63 -9.49
C ASN A 206 -13.92 -2.89 -10.70
N GLU A 207 -13.22 -1.85 -11.16
CA GLU A 207 -12.21 -1.94 -12.20
C GLU A 207 -11.07 -2.87 -11.81
N LEU A 208 -10.53 -2.70 -10.59
CA LEU A 208 -9.45 -3.54 -10.08
C LEU A 208 -9.89 -5.02 -10.00
N ILE A 209 -11.09 -5.33 -9.50
CA ILE A 209 -11.62 -6.71 -9.50
C ILE A 209 -11.73 -7.25 -10.93
N TYR A 210 -12.21 -6.43 -11.87
CA TYR A 210 -12.30 -6.82 -13.27
C TYR A 210 -10.91 -7.09 -13.89
N TYR A 211 -9.90 -6.27 -13.61
CA TYR A 211 -8.54 -6.49 -14.10
C TYR A 211 -7.91 -7.76 -13.52
N ASN A 212 -8.01 -7.94 -12.20
CA ASN A 212 -7.44 -9.09 -11.50
C ASN A 212 -8.08 -10.41 -11.96
N SER A 213 -9.41 -10.45 -12.09
CA SER A 213 -10.11 -11.66 -12.56
C SER A 213 -9.72 -12.07 -13.99
N ASN A 214 -9.23 -11.12 -14.80
CA ASN A 214 -8.76 -11.37 -16.17
C ASN A 214 -7.23 -11.54 -16.31
N GLY A 215 -6.49 -11.52 -15.20
CA GLY A 215 -5.05 -11.81 -15.17
C GLY A 215 -4.13 -10.60 -15.26
N ILE A 216 -4.65 -9.40 -15.08
CA ILE A 216 -3.88 -8.19 -14.80
C ILE A 216 -3.82 -8.06 -13.28
N LEU A 217 -2.73 -8.54 -12.68
CA LEU A 217 -2.58 -8.71 -11.22
C LEU A 217 -2.09 -7.41 -10.57
N THR A 218 -3.00 -6.56 -10.13
CA THR A 218 -2.71 -5.19 -9.67
C THR A 218 -2.11 -5.15 -8.27
N ILE A 219 -1.05 -4.38 -8.08
CA ILE A 219 -0.35 -4.24 -6.79
C ILE A 219 -0.34 -2.80 -6.25
N ASN A 220 -0.53 -1.80 -7.12
CA ASN A 220 -0.58 -0.39 -6.73
C ASN A 220 -1.45 0.42 -7.71
N CYS A 221 -2.12 1.46 -7.23
CA CYS A 221 -3.02 2.28 -8.04
C CYS A 221 -3.22 3.68 -7.43
N GLN A 222 -3.61 4.64 -8.28
CA GLN A 222 -4.05 5.98 -7.88
C GLN A 222 -5.11 6.48 -8.87
N ALA A 223 -6.20 7.03 -8.35
CA ALA A 223 -7.23 7.67 -9.18
C ALA A 223 -6.73 9.04 -9.71
N ALA A 224 -7.21 9.44 -10.88
CA ALA A 224 -6.97 10.80 -11.37
C ALA A 224 -7.81 11.80 -10.54
N VAL A 225 -7.20 12.91 -10.17
CA VAL A 225 -7.83 13.99 -9.40
C VAL A 225 -7.49 15.32 -10.06
N ASN A 226 -8.51 16.14 -10.31
CA ASN A 226 -8.35 17.44 -10.93
C ASN A 226 -8.87 18.56 -10.01
N GLY A 227 -7.98 19.14 -9.21
CA GLY A 227 -8.27 20.34 -8.41
C GLY A 227 -9.30 20.11 -7.31
N LEU A 228 -9.20 19.00 -6.57
CA LEU A 228 -10.01 18.82 -5.37
C LEU A 228 -9.51 19.72 -4.23
N PRO A 229 -10.38 20.19 -3.32
CA PRO A 229 -9.95 20.91 -2.13
C PRO A 229 -8.95 20.10 -1.31
N SER A 230 -7.94 20.74 -0.74
CA SER A 230 -6.95 20.07 0.13
C SER A 230 -7.56 19.43 1.39
N SER A 231 -8.78 19.85 1.75
CA SER A 231 -9.59 19.29 2.84
C SER A 231 -10.49 18.13 2.41
N ASP A 232 -10.40 17.63 1.17
CA ASP A 232 -11.20 16.51 0.70
C ASP A 232 -11.07 15.30 1.64
N PRO A 233 -12.17 14.63 2.03
CA PRO A 233 -12.13 13.58 3.03
C PRO A 233 -11.43 12.28 2.57
N ILE A 234 -11.31 12.07 1.25
CA ILE A 234 -10.73 10.85 0.66
C ILE A 234 -9.29 11.12 0.22
N PHE A 235 -9.11 12.17 -0.60
CA PHE A 235 -7.84 12.47 -1.24
C PHE A 235 -7.07 13.60 -0.56
N GLY A 236 -7.70 14.39 0.30
CA GLY A 236 -7.17 15.64 0.85
C GLY A 236 -5.86 15.49 1.63
N TRP A 237 -4.92 16.39 1.33
CA TRP A 237 -3.66 16.53 2.06
C TRP A 237 -3.11 17.96 1.91
N GLY A 238 -2.16 18.32 2.77
CA GLY A 238 -1.46 19.60 2.77
C GLY A 238 -2.14 20.68 3.58
N GLU A 239 -1.79 21.94 3.31
CA GLU A 239 -2.35 23.09 3.99
C GLU A 239 -3.81 23.34 3.60
N ALA A 240 -4.58 23.96 4.50
CA ALA A 240 -5.98 24.28 4.26
C ALA A 240 -6.16 25.30 3.11
N ASN A 241 -7.34 25.26 2.47
CA ASN A 241 -7.74 26.17 1.39
C ASN A 241 -6.88 26.07 0.12
N GLY A 242 -6.17 24.96 -0.08
CA GLY A 242 -5.46 24.66 -1.32
C GLY A 242 -6.23 23.72 -2.24
N TYR A 243 -5.57 23.34 -3.33
CA TYR A 243 -6.06 22.38 -4.31
C TYR A 243 -5.03 21.28 -4.55
N ILE A 244 -5.52 20.05 -4.71
CA ILE A 244 -4.69 18.87 -4.97
C ILE A 244 -5.03 18.25 -6.33
N TYR A 245 -4.04 17.59 -6.91
CA TYR A 245 -4.09 17.01 -8.24
C TYR A 245 -3.37 15.67 -8.27
N GLN A 246 -3.87 14.74 -9.07
CA GLN A 246 -3.32 13.39 -9.25
C GLN A 246 -3.46 12.95 -10.70
N LYS A 247 -2.42 12.37 -11.27
CA LYS A 247 -2.51 11.56 -12.49
C LYS A 247 -3.05 10.18 -12.16
N GLY A 248 -3.76 9.58 -13.13
CA GLY A 248 -4.16 8.19 -13.05
C GLY A 248 -2.93 7.29 -13.10
N TYR A 249 -2.80 6.36 -12.15
CA TYR A 249 -1.68 5.43 -12.06
C TYR A 249 -2.18 4.01 -11.83
N LEU A 250 -1.57 3.05 -12.52
CA LEU A 250 -1.78 1.64 -12.24
C LEU A 250 -0.47 0.86 -12.37
N GLU A 251 -0.27 -0.09 -11.46
CA GLU A 251 0.87 -0.98 -11.45
C GLU A 251 0.43 -2.42 -11.21
N PHE A 252 0.93 -3.34 -12.04
CA PHE A 252 0.48 -4.72 -12.04
C PHE A 252 1.50 -5.67 -12.65
N PHE A 253 1.30 -6.97 -12.38
CA PHE A 253 1.94 -8.04 -13.12
C PHE A 253 1.02 -8.60 -14.19
N ALA A 254 1.54 -8.84 -15.39
CA ALA A 254 0.82 -9.53 -16.47
C ALA A 254 1.75 -10.49 -17.22
N SER A 255 1.18 -11.52 -17.83
CA SER A 255 1.95 -12.49 -18.65
C SER A 255 2.62 -11.81 -19.84
N SER A 256 3.65 -12.46 -20.38
CA SER A 256 4.33 -11.99 -21.60
C SER A 256 3.35 -11.77 -22.76
N THR A 257 2.43 -12.70 -23.00
CA THR A 257 1.36 -12.58 -24.03
C THR A 257 0.48 -11.35 -23.81
N CYS A 258 -0.01 -11.13 -22.58
CA CYS A 258 -0.86 -9.99 -22.27
C CYS A 258 -0.09 -8.67 -22.42
N THR A 259 1.19 -8.66 -22.06
CA THR A 259 2.09 -7.50 -22.23
C THR A 259 2.22 -7.13 -23.70
N THR A 260 2.43 -8.10 -24.60
CA THR A 260 2.52 -7.83 -26.05
C THR A 260 1.24 -7.19 -26.59
N ILE A 261 0.07 -7.70 -26.19
CA ILE A 261 -1.23 -7.13 -26.59
C ILE A 261 -1.36 -5.70 -26.06
N LEU A 262 -0.97 -5.45 -24.80
CA LEU A 262 -0.97 -4.12 -24.22
C LEU A 262 -0.10 -3.13 -25.00
N LEU A 263 1.11 -3.54 -25.40
CA LEU A 263 2.04 -2.69 -26.16
C LEU A 263 1.51 -2.32 -27.55
N ASN A 264 0.65 -3.14 -28.14
CA ASN A 264 -0.03 -2.81 -29.39
C ASN A 264 -1.17 -1.81 -29.16
N HIS A 265 -1.99 -2.02 -28.13
CA HIS A 265 -3.13 -1.15 -27.83
C HIS A 265 -2.73 0.23 -27.32
N VAL A 266 -1.66 0.32 -26.51
CA VAL A 266 -1.23 1.59 -25.90
C VAL A 266 -0.82 2.64 -26.93
N GLN A 267 -0.45 2.23 -28.15
CA GLN A 267 -0.15 3.15 -29.26
C GLN A 267 -1.34 4.04 -29.63
N ASN A 268 -2.57 3.59 -29.36
CA ASN A 268 -3.80 4.35 -29.60
C ASN A 268 -4.12 5.34 -28.46
N PHE A 269 -3.31 5.37 -27.40
CA PHE A 269 -3.51 6.21 -26.22
C PHE A 269 -2.28 7.09 -25.97
N PRO A 270 -2.10 8.18 -26.73
CA PRO A 270 -0.86 8.98 -26.71
C PRO A 270 -0.60 9.70 -25.38
N SER A 271 -1.61 9.88 -24.52
CA SER A 271 -1.45 10.45 -23.18
C SER A 271 -0.85 9.47 -22.16
N ILE A 272 -0.80 8.17 -22.46
CA ILE A 272 -0.39 7.14 -21.52
C ILE A 272 1.12 6.90 -21.61
N ASN A 273 1.82 7.07 -20.49
CA ASN A 273 3.16 6.51 -20.34
C ASN A 273 3.11 5.10 -19.77
N TYR A 274 3.97 4.22 -20.27
CA TYR A 274 4.17 2.88 -19.73
C TYR A 274 5.64 2.59 -19.45
N HIS A 275 5.87 1.67 -18.51
CA HIS A 275 7.16 1.00 -18.29
C HIS A 275 6.89 -0.46 -17.99
N ALA A 276 7.42 -1.37 -18.80
CA ALA A 276 7.30 -2.81 -18.63
C ALA A 276 8.69 -3.44 -18.50
N ILE A 277 8.88 -4.30 -17.50
CA ILE A 277 10.17 -4.93 -17.21
C ILE A 277 10.00 -6.34 -16.62
N ASN A 278 10.90 -7.28 -16.93
CA ASN A 278 10.92 -8.63 -16.35
C ASN A 278 11.97 -8.78 -15.24
N PHE A 279 11.90 -9.87 -14.47
CA PHE A 279 12.70 -10.05 -13.26
C PHE A 279 14.21 -9.91 -13.49
N ASP A 280 14.76 -10.47 -14.57
CA ASP A 280 16.20 -10.45 -14.89
C ASP A 280 16.64 -9.22 -15.70
N GLY A 281 15.71 -8.37 -16.13
CA GLY A 281 15.98 -7.20 -16.96
C GLY A 281 16.31 -7.52 -18.42
N SER A 282 16.19 -8.77 -18.87
CA SER A 282 16.38 -9.13 -20.28
C SER A 282 15.29 -8.58 -21.20
N PHE A 283 14.15 -8.17 -20.63
CA PHE A 283 13.10 -7.42 -21.29
C PHE A 283 12.80 -6.14 -20.50
N GLU A 284 13.00 -5.00 -21.15
CA GLU A 284 12.60 -3.68 -20.65
C GLU A 284 12.13 -2.82 -21.83
N THR A 285 10.98 -2.16 -21.68
CA THR A 285 10.47 -1.19 -22.67
C THR A 285 9.63 -0.11 -21.99
N PHE A 286 9.73 1.12 -22.49
CA PHE A 286 9.02 2.29 -22.00
C PHE A 286 8.94 3.37 -23.10
N ASN A 287 8.01 4.32 -22.97
CA ASN A 287 7.73 5.34 -24.00
C ASN A 287 7.97 6.78 -23.52
N TYR A 288 8.89 6.98 -22.58
CA TYR A 288 9.26 8.29 -22.04
C TYR A 288 10.79 8.39 -21.94
N ASP A 289 11.31 9.59 -21.70
CA ASP A 289 12.73 9.80 -21.49
C ASP A 289 13.20 9.08 -20.21
N GLU A 290 14.25 8.26 -20.32
CA GLU A 290 14.76 7.42 -19.24
C GLU A 290 15.16 8.22 -17.99
N ASP A 291 15.69 9.44 -18.19
CA ASP A 291 16.10 10.33 -17.13
C ASP A 291 14.94 11.18 -16.58
N ALA A 292 13.77 11.13 -17.22
CA ALA A 292 12.61 11.91 -16.79
C ALA A 292 12.06 11.40 -15.46
N THR A 293 11.62 12.37 -14.66
CA THR A 293 10.82 12.13 -13.47
C THR A 293 9.43 12.72 -13.67
N VAL A 294 8.42 11.86 -13.67
CA VAL A 294 7.02 12.23 -13.86
C VAL A 294 6.39 12.52 -12.50
N ALA A 295 5.90 13.74 -12.30
CA ALA A 295 5.07 14.08 -11.15
C ALA A 295 3.69 13.40 -11.26
N LEU A 296 3.30 12.68 -10.20
CA LEU A 296 2.03 11.96 -10.14
C LEU A 296 1.01 12.63 -9.23
N THR A 297 1.47 13.26 -8.15
CA THR A 297 0.60 13.96 -7.19
C THR A 297 1.24 15.29 -6.85
N TRP A 298 0.45 16.36 -6.90
CA TRP A 298 0.89 17.70 -6.52
C TRP A 298 -0.23 18.52 -5.89
N GLY A 299 0.15 19.59 -5.23
CA GLY A 299 -0.76 20.50 -4.55
C GLY A 299 -0.31 21.96 -4.69
N VAL A 300 -1.30 22.84 -4.77
CA VAL A 300 -1.14 24.29 -4.82
C VAL A 300 -1.81 24.86 -3.57
N PHE A 301 -1.03 25.51 -2.72
CA PHE A 301 -1.49 25.99 -1.41
C PHE A 301 -1.29 27.50 -1.28
N VAL A 302 -2.13 28.13 -0.44
CA VAL A 302 -2.09 29.58 -0.24
C VAL A 302 -0.75 30.00 0.35
N GLY A 303 -0.04 30.91 -0.34
CA GLY A 303 1.22 31.47 0.14
C GLY A 303 2.41 30.53 0.10
N GLN A 304 2.35 29.44 -0.67
CA GLN A 304 3.44 28.45 -0.81
C GLN A 304 3.74 28.14 -2.27
N GLU A 305 4.95 27.66 -2.54
CA GLU A 305 5.31 27.05 -3.82
C GLU A 305 4.56 25.71 -4.02
N ILE A 306 4.56 25.22 -5.25
CA ILE A 306 3.95 23.93 -5.60
C ILE A 306 4.67 22.80 -4.86
N VAL A 307 3.90 21.92 -4.24
CA VAL A 307 4.41 20.71 -3.57
C VAL A 307 4.05 19.50 -4.43
N GLN A 308 5.03 18.67 -4.79
CA GLN A 308 4.83 17.49 -5.66
C GLN A 308 5.36 16.21 -5.00
N PRO A 309 4.63 15.66 -4.02
CA PRO A 309 5.20 14.68 -3.09
C PRO A 309 5.34 13.26 -3.63
N THR A 310 4.75 12.97 -4.78
CA THR A 310 4.74 11.63 -5.37
C THR A 310 5.15 11.70 -6.84
N VAL A 311 6.15 10.90 -7.20
CA VAL A 311 6.72 10.84 -8.54
C VAL A 311 6.89 9.40 -9.04
N ALA A 312 7.16 9.24 -10.34
CA ALA A 312 7.61 8.01 -10.97
C ALA A 312 8.83 8.30 -11.86
N ASN A 313 9.80 7.39 -11.87
CA ASN A 313 10.99 7.48 -12.72
C ASN A 313 11.63 6.09 -12.93
N ALA A 314 12.26 5.87 -14.08
CA ALA A 314 12.79 4.57 -14.49
C ALA A 314 13.82 4.00 -13.50
N ALA A 315 14.75 4.84 -13.02
CA ALA A 315 15.81 4.39 -12.10
C ALA A 315 15.26 3.83 -10.77
N SER A 316 14.24 4.46 -10.18
CA SER A 316 13.63 3.94 -8.95
C SER A 316 12.77 2.70 -9.22
N PHE A 317 12.12 2.64 -10.39
CA PHE A 317 11.32 1.48 -10.79
C PHE A 317 12.17 0.22 -10.95
N ARG A 318 13.37 0.32 -11.53
CA ARG A 318 14.32 -0.80 -11.64
C ARG A 318 14.74 -1.37 -10.29
N VAL A 319 14.97 -0.50 -9.30
CA VAL A 319 15.29 -0.94 -7.93
C VAL A 319 14.08 -1.58 -7.26
N TRP A 320 12.88 -1.00 -7.46
CA TRP A 320 11.66 -1.56 -6.92
C TRP A 320 11.34 -2.94 -7.51
N LYS A 321 11.55 -3.11 -8.81
CA LYS A 321 11.34 -4.38 -9.53
C LYS A 321 11.95 -5.56 -8.81
N ASP A 322 13.21 -5.45 -8.37
CA ASP A 322 13.91 -6.55 -7.70
C ASP A 322 13.15 -6.99 -6.45
N GLU A 323 12.69 -6.02 -5.64
CA GLU A 323 11.82 -6.30 -4.50
C GLU A 323 10.47 -6.91 -4.90
N ALA A 324 9.84 -6.35 -5.93
CA ALA A 324 8.53 -6.77 -6.39
C ALA A 324 8.54 -8.23 -6.86
N PHE A 325 9.60 -8.66 -7.55
CA PHE A 325 9.77 -10.06 -7.97
C PHE A 325 10.23 -10.98 -6.82
N ASP A 326 11.10 -10.51 -5.92
CA ASP A 326 11.47 -11.27 -4.71
C ASP A 326 10.26 -11.64 -3.85
N LEU A 327 9.23 -10.80 -3.83
CA LEU A 327 7.99 -11.07 -3.10
C LEU A 327 7.20 -12.25 -3.68
N TRP A 328 7.28 -12.50 -5.00
CA TRP A 328 6.75 -13.74 -5.60
C TRP A 328 7.51 -14.97 -5.09
N GLN A 329 8.83 -14.89 -5.04
CA GLN A 329 9.68 -16.00 -4.57
C GLN A 329 9.41 -16.38 -3.11
N ARG A 330 9.10 -15.38 -2.27
CA ARG A 330 8.73 -15.62 -0.87
C ARG A 330 7.38 -16.27 -0.72
N TRP A 331 6.40 -15.81 -1.50
CA TRP A 331 5.10 -16.49 -1.55
C TRP A 331 5.28 -17.94 -2.02
N ALA A 332 6.10 -18.19 -3.05
CA ALA A 332 6.43 -19.53 -3.50
C ALA A 332 7.15 -20.37 -2.40
N GLY A 333 7.96 -19.71 -1.56
CA GLY A 333 8.66 -20.29 -0.43
C GLY A 333 7.76 -20.84 0.68
N LEU A 334 6.50 -20.40 0.76
CA LEU A 334 5.52 -20.94 1.72
C LEU A 334 5.09 -22.38 1.39
N TYR A 335 5.32 -22.83 0.16
CA TYR A 335 4.94 -24.16 -0.30
C TYR A 335 6.18 -25.08 -0.38
N GLU A 336 5.94 -26.37 -0.14
CA GLU A 336 6.98 -27.39 -0.21
C GLU A 336 7.68 -27.40 -1.58
N SER A 337 8.98 -27.71 -1.54
CA SER A 337 9.81 -27.85 -2.73
C SER A 337 9.22 -28.88 -3.69
N GLY A 338 8.92 -28.47 -4.92
CA GLY A 338 8.37 -29.35 -5.95
C GLY A 338 6.83 -29.43 -6.01
N SER A 339 6.12 -28.83 -5.07
CA SER A 339 4.65 -28.73 -5.06
C SER A 339 4.12 -27.99 -6.30
N ILE A 340 2.84 -28.23 -6.63
CA ILE A 340 2.17 -27.59 -7.78
C ILE A 340 2.13 -26.06 -7.57
N GLY A 341 1.74 -25.60 -6.38
CA GLY A 341 1.67 -24.17 -6.05
C GLY A 341 3.00 -23.46 -6.19
N ARG A 342 4.10 -24.06 -5.70
CA ARG A 342 5.45 -23.48 -5.85
C ARG A 342 5.86 -23.36 -7.32
N LYS A 343 5.65 -24.42 -8.11
CA LYS A 343 5.95 -24.42 -9.55
C LYS A 343 5.09 -23.40 -10.30
N LEU A 344 3.83 -23.23 -9.93
CA LEU A 344 2.94 -22.23 -10.52
C LEU A 344 3.46 -20.82 -10.25
N LEU A 345 3.76 -20.48 -9.01
CA LEU A 345 4.28 -19.16 -8.64
C LEU A 345 5.64 -18.88 -9.29
N GLN A 346 6.49 -19.90 -9.41
CA GLN A 346 7.75 -19.79 -10.15
C GLN A 346 7.51 -19.47 -11.63
N ARG A 347 6.57 -20.15 -12.29
CA ARG A 347 6.22 -19.84 -13.69
C ARG A 347 5.70 -18.42 -13.86
N ILE A 348 4.88 -17.94 -12.92
CA ILE A 348 4.40 -16.55 -12.93
C ILE A 348 5.58 -15.59 -12.81
N HIS A 349 6.48 -15.82 -11.84
CA HIS A 349 7.68 -15.01 -11.65
C HIS A 349 8.54 -14.93 -12.92
N ASP A 350 8.75 -16.06 -13.60
CA ASP A 350 9.65 -16.14 -14.77
C ASP A 350 9.01 -15.57 -16.05
N ASP A 351 7.69 -15.74 -16.25
CA ASP A 351 6.98 -15.30 -17.46
C ASP A 351 6.42 -13.87 -17.37
N TYR A 352 6.10 -13.37 -16.17
CA TYR A 352 5.35 -12.11 -16.07
C TYR A 352 6.26 -10.89 -16.21
N ARG A 353 5.65 -9.75 -16.54
CA ARG A 353 6.26 -8.42 -16.55
C ARG A 353 5.61 -7.58 -15.47
N LEU A 354 6.43 -6.81 -14.76
CA LEU A 354 5.95 -5.73 -13.92
C LEU A 354 5.73 -4.50 -14.81
N ILE A 355 4.54 -3.94 -14.77
CA ILE A 355 4.12 -2.88 -15.66
C ILE A 355 3.55 -1.71 -14.86
N THR A 356 3.96 -0.48 -15.17
CA THR A 356 3.28 0.74 -14.73
C THR A 356 2.63 1.45 -15.90
N LEU A 357 1.44 2.00 -15.68
CA LEU A 357 0.74 2.89 -16.59
C LEU A 357 0.45 4.22 -15.90
N ILE A 358 0.71 5.33 -16.58
CA ILE A 358 0.44 6.70 -16.11
C ILE A 358 -0.38 7.40 -17.18
N ASP A 359 -1.59 7.84 -16.85
CA ASP A 359 -2.36 8.73 -17.74
C ASP A 359 -2.04 10.18 -17.44
N ASN A 360 -1.44 10.87 -18.41
CA ASN A 360 -1.05 12.26 -18.27
C ASN A 360 -2.22 13.25 -18.43
N ASP A 361 -3.34 12.83 -19.01
CA ASP A 361 -4.51 13.70 -19.24
C ASP A 361 -5.45 13.73 -18.02
N TYR A 362 -4.88 14.10 -16.87
CA TYR A 362 -5.61 14.16 -15.59
C TYR A 362 -6.84 15.09 -15.55
N PRO A 363 -7.00 16.13 -16.41
CA PRO A 363 -8.24 16.88 -16.48
C PRO A 363 -9.42 16.11 -17.09
N GLN A 364 -9.15 15.09 -17.90
CA GLN A 364 -10.15 14.26 -18.56
C GLN A 364 -10.44 12.97 -17.76
N PRO A 365 -11.54 12.25 -18.09
CA PRO A 365 -11.74 10.91 -17.56
C PRO A 365 -10.56 9.99 -17.89
N CYS A 366 -10.07 9.28 -16.87
CA CYS A 366 -8.89 8.42 -16.97
C CYS A 366 -9.05 7.34 -18.06
N SER A 367 -8.13 7.35 -19.04
CA SER A 367 -8.12 6.47 -20.21
C SER A 367 -7.61 5.05 -19.91
N LEU A 368 -7.00 4.82 -18.74
CA LEU A 368 -6.48 3.50 -18.34
C LEU A 368 -7.56 2.41 -18.42
N SER A 369 -8.81 2.74 -18.05
CA SER A 369 -9.90 1.76 -18.07
C SER A 369 -10.30 1.35 -19.49
N ALA A 370 -10.31 2.30 -20.43
CA ALA A 370 -10.59 2.01 -21.83
C ALA A 370 -9.48 1.13 -22.44
N LEU A 371 -8.21 1.49 -22.20
CA LEU A 371 -7.06 0.70 -22.63
C LEU A 371 -7.13 -0.74 -22.13
N LEU A 372 -7.30 -0.93 -20.81
CA LEU A 372 -7.26 -2.28 -20.24
C LEU A 372 -8.46 -3.13 -20.63
N ARG A 373 -9.64 -2.54 -20.87
CA ARG A 373 -10.79 -3.28 -21.41
C ARG A 373 -10.51 -3.77 -22.84
N ALA A 374 -9.89 -2.96 -23.69
CA ALA A 374 -9.50 -3.38 -25.03
C ALA A 374 -8.47 -4.51 -24.99
N VAL A 375 -7.44 -4.37 -24.13
CA VAL A 375 -6.42 -5.41 -23.93
C VAL A 375 -7.03 -6.72 -23.42
N ILE A 376 -7.92 -6.66 -22.43
CA ILE A 376 -8.58 -7.85 -21.88
C ILE A 376 -9.47 -8.52 -22.93
N SER A 377 -10.23 -7.75 -23.71
CA SER A 377 -11.08 -8.26 -24.78
C SER A 377 -10.28 -9.11 -25.77
N ASP A 378 -9.16 -8.57 -26.27
CA ASP A 378 -8.30 -9.26 -27.24
C ASP A 378 -7.55 -10.44 -26.61
N TYR A 379 -7.12 -10.30 -25.36
CA TYR A 379 -6.43 -11.37 -24.64
C TYR A 379 -7.33 -12.58 -24.40
N ILE A 380 -8.60 -12.37 -24.06
CA ILE A 380 -9.59 -13.45 -23.91
C ILE A 380 -9.96 -14.03 -25.29
N GLY A 381 -10.19 -13.17 -26.29
CA GLY A 381 -10.48 -13.60 -27.66
C GLY A 381 -9.40 -14.49 -28.25
N GLY A 382 -8.13 -14.13 -28.05
CA GLY A 382 -6.97 -14.93 -28.46
C GLY A 382 -6.88 -16.29 -27.76
N LYS A 383 -7.23 -16.37 -26.48
CA LYS A 383 -7.28 -17.66 -25.75
C LYS A 383 -8.32 -18.61 -26.31
N ASN A 384 -9.51 -18.11 -26.65
CA ASN A 384 -10.58 -18.93 -27.20
C ASN A 384 -10.21 -19.48 -28.60
N LEU A 385 -9.52 -18.69 -29.42
CA LEU A 385 -9.01 -19.13 -30.73
C LEU A 385 -7.95 -20.24 -30.61
N THR A 386 -7.01 -20.12 -29.67
CA THR A 386 -6.00 -21.18 -29.44
C THR A 386 -6.62 -22.50 -28.95
N THR A 387 -7.68 -22.45 -28.15
CA THR A 387 -8.38 -23.67 -27.69
C THR A 387 -9.21 -24.33 -28.79
N ASP A 388 -9.68 -23.58 -29.79
CA ASP A 388 -10.40 -24.15 -30.94
C ASP A 388 -9.43 -24.73 -31.98
N ASP A 389 -8.25 -24.15 -32.17
CA ASP A 389 -7.19 -24.74 -33.00
C ASP A 389 -6.63 -26.04 -32.38
N ASP A 390 -6.50 -26.12 -31.06
CA ASP A 390 -6.15 -27.38 -30.37
C ASP A 390 -7.25 -28.44 -30.52
N ARG A 391 -8.53 -28.06 -30.54
CA ARG A 391 -9.64 -28.96 -30.86
C ARG A 391 -9.64 -29.42 -32.31
N LEU A 392 -9.25 -28.54 -33.24
CA LEU A 392 -9.14 -28.86 -34.67
C LEU A 392 -7.92 -29.77 -34.96
N ALA A 393 -6.81 -29.55 -34.26
CA ALA A 393 -5.63 -30.42 -34.31
C ALA A 393 -5.88 -31.79 -33.67
N CYS A 394 -6.70 -31.86 -32.61
CA CYS A 394 -7.13 -33.12 -32.02
C CYS A 394 -8.09 -33.89 -32.95
N LYS A 395 -9.01 -33.20 -33.65
CA LYS A 395 -9.86 -33.82 -34.70
C LYS A 395 -9.05 -34.37 -35.88
N LYS A 396 -8.04 -33.64 -36.37
CA LYS A 396 -7.16 -34.14 -37.45
C LYS A 396 -6.32 -35.35 -37.05
N LYS A 397 -5.94 -35.51 -35.78
CA LYS A 397 -5.26 -36.73 -35.30
C LYS A 397 -6.20 -37.95 -35.21
N PHE A 398 -7.48 -37.74 -34.94
CA PHE A 398 -8.47 -38.82 -34.93
C PHE A 398 -8.87 -39.30 -36.34
N GLU A 399 -8.88 -38.43 -37.35
CA GLU A 399 -9.20 -38.81 -38.74
C GLU A 399 -8.05 -39.57 -39.46
N ILE A 400 -6.79 -39.39 -39.04
CA ILE A 400 -5.63 -40.09 -39.64
C ILE A 400 -5.45 -41.51 -39.05
N SER A 401 -6.23 -41.89 -38.03
CA SER A 401 -6.15 -43.23 -37.40
C SER A 401 -7.20 -44.22 -37.94
N PHE A 402 -8.00 -43.80 -38.93
CA PHE A 402 -8.96 -44.65 -39.66
C PHE A 402 -8.85 -44.36 -41.16
N SER A 403 -7.70 -44.71 -41.76
CA SER A 403 -7.51 -44.79 -43.21
C SER A 403 -6.67 -46.01 -43.54
#